data_AF-A0A4Q4BRU4-F1
#
_entry.id   AF-A0A4Q4BRU4-F1
#
_cell.length_a   1.000
_cell.length_b   1.000
_cell.length_c   1.000
_cell.angle_alpha   90.00
_cell.angle_beta   90.00
_cell.angle_gamma   90.00
#
_symmetry.space_group_name_H-M   'P 1'
#
loop_
_entity.id
_entity.type
_entity.pdbx_description
1 polymer ?
#
loop_
_entity_poly.entity_id
_entity_poly.type
_entity_poly.pdbx_seq_one_letter_code
_entity_poly.pdbx_strand_id
1 'polypeptide(L)'
;MIQRMLTSALAAGCAAWLLAAVLHFAFVQKYILLGEEYETGAAVHWAGVAPATEAAPTHSHDETAADAGHTHDGDAAHEHGDGEEPSAITRNLWTTVFFGLVYVAYALILVAGFGLALVYGKTITAREGLLWGIGGKRAGQFGCKARRRDKLERGEAADAPEQ
;
A
#
# COMPACT_ATOMS: atom_id res chain seq x y z
N MET A 1 27.31 15.78 1.18
CA MET A 1 26.84 14.45 1.63
C MET A 1 25.36 14.24 1.35
N ILE A 2 24.48 15.14 1.81
CA ILE A 2 23.02 15.06 1.64
C ILE A 2 22.58 14.94 0.18
N GLN A 3 23.14 15.72 -0.75
CA GLN A 3 22.80 15.64 -2.17
C GLN A 3 23.02 14.25 -2.77
N ARG A 4 24.12 13.56 -2.39
CA ARG A 4 24.41 12.19 -2.86
C ARG A 4 23.44 11.16 -2.27
N MET A 5 22.96 11.39 -1.06
CA MET A 5 21.93 10.54 -0.45
C MET A 5 20.57 10.76 -1.13
N LEU A 6 20.19 12.01 -1.37
CA LEU A 6 18.94 12.37 -2.05
C LEU A 6 18.89 11.82 -3.49
N THR A 7 19.97 11.97 -4.28
CA THR A 7 20.00 11.44 -5.65
C THR A 7 19.89 9.91 -5.69
N SER A 8 20.55 9.21 -4.75
CA SER A 8 20.42 7.75 -4.64
C SER A 8 19.02 7.31 -4.21
N ALA A 9 18.36 8.08 -3.33
CA ALA A 9 17.00 7.82 -2.88
C ALA A 9 16.00 7.95 -4.02
N LEU A 10 16.11 9.02 -4.82
CA LEU A 10 15.28 9.25 -5.99
C LEU A 10 15.49 8.15 -7.03
N ALA A 11 16.74 7.78 -7.33
CA ALA A 11 17.03 6.71 -8.27
C ALA A 11 16.45 5.36 -7.82
N ALA A 12 16.60 5.01 -6.53
CA ALA A 12 16.03 3.80 -5.97
C ALA A 12 14.49 3.83 -5.95
N GLY A 13 13.89 4.97 -5.62
CA GLY A 13 12.44 5.18 -5.65
C GLY A 13 11.86 5.04 -7.06
N CYS A 14 12.53 5.60 -8.07
CA CYS A 14 12.13 5.42 -9.48
C CYS A 14 12.23 3.96 -9.92
N ALA A 15 13.29 3.24 -9.54
CA ALA A 15 13.42 1.82 -9.84
C ALA A 15 12.31 0.98 -9.18
N ALA A 16 12.00 1.27 -7.91
CA ALA A 16 10.91 0.62 -7.19
C ALA A 16 9.53 0.94 -7.78
N TRP A 17 9.31 2.18 -8.22
CA TRP A 17 8.08 2.59 -8.91
C TRP A 17 7.86 1.80 -10.20
N LEU A 18 8.88 1.70 -11.06
CA LEU A 18 8.76 0.94 -12.32
C LEU A 18 8.44 -0.53 -12.05
N LEU A 19 9.12 -1.13 -11.07
CA LEU A 19 8.84 -2.51 -10.67
C LEU A 19 7.40 -2.67 -10.15
N ALA A 20 6.93 -1.76 -9.29
CA ALA A 20 5.58 -1.80 -8.76
C ALA A 20 4.52 -1.60 -9.85
N ALA A 21 4.74 -0.70 -10.81
CA ALA A 21 3.86 -0.49 -11.95
C ALA A 21 3.76 -1.77 -12.81
N VAL A 22 4.88 -2.42 -13.11
CA VAL A 22 4.90 -3.70 -13.83
C VAL A 22 4.12 -4.77 -13.08
N LEU A 23 4.33 -4.92 -11.77
CA LEU A 23 3.59 -5.88 -10.95
C LEU A 23 2.09 -5.58 -10.92
N HIS A 24 1.71 -4.31 -10.83
CA HIS A 24 0.31 -3.89 -10.85
C HIS A 24 -0.37 -4.26 -12.17
N PHE A 25 0.24 -3.94 -13.31
CA PHE A 25 -0.34 -4.28 -14.61
C PHE A 25 -0.31 -5.78 -14.89
N ALA A 26 0.69 -6.51 -14.37
CA ALA A 26 0.79 -7.96 -14.54
C ALA A 26 -0.26 -8.73 -13.73
N PHE A 27 -0.52 -8.31 -12.49
CA PHE A 27 -1.40 -9.04 -11.58
C PHE A 27 -2.72 -8.32 -11.37
N VAL A 28 -2.71 -7.09 -10.87
CA VAL A 28 -3.91 -6.41 -10.36
C VAL A 28 -4.87 -6.01 -11.47
N GLN A 29 -4.37 -5.38 -12.54
CA GLN A 29 -5.23 -4.85 -13.61
C GLN A 29 -6.09 -5.94 -14.26
N LYS A 30 -5.54 -7.14 -14.41
CA LYS A 30 -6.27 -8.28 -15.01
C LYS A 30 -7.47 -8.69 -14.17
N TYR A 31 -7.36 -8.66 -12.85
CA TYR A 31 -8.48 -9.00 -11.97
C TYR A 31 -9.56 -7.93 -11.96
N ILE A 32 -9.19 -6.65 -12.15
CA ILE A 32 -10.17 -5.56 -12.25
C ILE A 32 -11.02 -5.72 -13.52
N LEU A 33 -10.37 -5.92 -14.67
CA LEU A 33 -11.07 -6.13 -15.95
C LEU A 33 -11.92 -7.39 -15.94
N LEU A 34 -11.45 -8.45 -15.27
CA LEU A 34 -12.24 -9.66 -15.10
C LEU A 34 -13.48 -9.41 -14.22
N GLY A 35 -13.38 -8.52 -13.22
CA GLY A 35 -14.52 -8.07 -12.43
C GLY A 35 -15.57 -7.33 -13.26
N GLU A 36 -15.13 -6.43 -14.14
CA GLU A 36 -16.03 -5.72 -15.09
C GLU A 36 -16.79 -6.72 -16.00
N GLU A 37 -16.13 -7.80 -16.42
CA GLU A 37 -16.74 -8.86 -17.24
C GLU A 37 -17.82 -9.65 -16.46
N TYR A 38 -17.60 -9.89 -15.17
CA TYR A 38 -18.59 -10.52 -14.29
C TYR A 38 -19.79 -9.59 -14.00
N GLU A 39 -19.57 -8.29 -13.81
CA GLU A 39 -20.64 -7.31 -13.59
C GLU A 39 -21.51 -7.11 -14.84
N THR A 40 -20.88 -7.16 -16.02
CA THR A 40 -21.60 -7.09 -17.32
C THR A 40 -22.33 -8.40 -17.66
N GLY A 41 -22.03 -9.49 -16.95
CA GLY A 41 -22.59 -10.82 -17.21
C GLY A 41 -21.97 -11.55 -18.41
N ALA A 42 -20.86 -11.05 -18.96
CA ALA A 42 -20.11 -11.69 -20.05
C ALA A 42 -19.31 -12.90 -19.55
N ALA A 43 -18.87 -12.88 -18.29
CA ALA A 43 -18.32 -14.02 -17.58
C ALA A 43 -19.31 -14.50 -16.51
N VAL A 44 -19.46 -15.83 -16.38
CA VAL A 44 -20.25 -16.46 -15.31
C VAL A 44 -19.37 -17.39 -14.50
N HIS A 45 -19.58 -17.39 -13.19
CA HIS A 45 -18.77 -18.16 -12.25
C HIS A 45 -18.96 -19.68 -12.38
N TRP A 46 -19.97 -20.13 -13.16
CA TRP A 46 -20.30 -21.53 -13.43
C TRP A 46 -20.73 -21.72 -14.90
N ALA A 47 -19.80 -22.13 -15.77
CA ALA A 47 -20.15 -22.56 -17.12
C ALA A 47 -20.89 -23.92 -17.06
N GLY A 48 -22.18 -23.95 -17.41
CA GLY A 48 -22.97 -25.19 -17.49
C GLY A 48 -24.40 -25.11 -16.94
N VAL A 49 -24.77 -24.04 -16.24
CA VAL A 49 -26.18 -23.71 -15.98
C VAL A 49 -26.54 -22.63 -16.98
N ALA A 50 -27.37 -22.98 -17.97
CA ALA A 50 -27.85 -22.04 -18.98
C ALA A 50 -28.34 -20.74 -18.34
N PRO A 51 -28.18 -19.57 -19.00
CA PRO A 51 -28.78 -18.35 -18.50
C PRO A 51 -30.28 -18.58 -18.36
N ALA A 52 -30.85 -18.19 -17.22
CA ALA A 52 -32.27 -17.94 -17.13
C ALA A 52 -32.57 -16.86 -18.19
N THR A 53 -32.94 -17.30 -19.39
CA THR A 53 -33.66 -16.49 -20.36
C THR A 53 -35.08 -16.41 -19.86
N GLU A 54 -35.26 -15.77 -18.72
CA GLU A 54 -36.54 -15.25 -18.28
C GLU A 54 -36.26 -13.85 -17.79
N ALA A 55 -36.91 -12.91 -18.45
CA ALA A 55 -36.88 -11.49 -18.16
C ALA A 55 -36.83 -11.28 -16.64
N ALA A 56 -35.71 -10.74 -16.15
CA ALA A 56 -35.68 -10.19 -14.80
C ALA A 56 -36.82 -9.17 -14.73
N PRO A 57 -37.78 -9.30 -13.79
CA PRO A 57 -38.81 -8.32 -13.64
C PRO A 57 -38.12 -7.01 -13.30
N THR A 58 -38.32 -6.01 -14.16
CA THR A 58 -38.00 -4.62 -13.87
C THR A 58 -38.59 -4.31 -12.50
N HIS A 59 -37.76 -3.97 -11.53
CA HIS A 59 -38.19 -3.52 -10.22
C HIS A 59 -38.85 -2.15 -10.41
N SER A 60 -40.12 -2.13 -10.80
CA SER A 60 -40.95 -0.92 -10.80
C SER A 60 -41.34 -0.65 -9.36
N HIS A 61 -40.68 0.31 -8.72
CA HIS A 61 -41.22 0.94 -7.53
C HIS A 61 -42.39 1.83 -7.95
N ASP A 62 -43.58 1.24 -8.06
CA ASP A 62 -44.84 1.97 -8.01
C ASP A 62 -45.60 1.50 -6.77
N GLU A 63 -45.54 2.30 -5.70
CA GLU A 63 -46.51 2.30 -4.60
C GLU A 63 -46.53 3.73 -4.06
N THR A 64 -47.59 4.45 -4.41
CA THR A 64 -47.93 5.77 -3.89
C THR A 64 -48.72 5.61 -2.60
N ALA A 65 -48.17 6.02 -1.45
CA ALA A 65 -48.95 6.49 -0.28
C ALA A 65 -48.06 7.16 0.80
N ALA A 66 -48.11 8.50 0.80
CA ALA A 66 -47.97 9.48 1.90
C ALA A 66 -47.25 9.11 3.23
N ASP A 67 -46.17 9.83 3.55
CA ASP A 67 -46.14 10.91 4.58
C ASP A 67 -44.74 11.10 5.20
N ALA A 68 -44.45 12.36 5.54
CA ALA A 68 -43.41 12.87 6.45
C ALA A 68 -41.94 13.05 5.96
N GLY A 69 -41.62 14.33 5.68
CA GLY A 69 -40.27 14.93 5.66
C GLY A 69 -39.46 14.50 4.44
N HIS A 70 -38.66 15.32 3.75
CA HIS A 70 -37.78 16.40 4.19
C HIS A 70 -37.42 17.19 2.93
N THR A 71 -37.60 18.52 2.94
CA THR A 71 -37.21 19.39 1.83
C THR A 71 -35.68 19.55 1.84
N HIS A 72 -35.01 18.91 0.89
CA HIS A 72 -33.62 19.24 0.58
C HIS A 72 -33.58 20.49 -0.31
N ASP A 73 -33.99 21.63 0.25
CA ASP A 73 -33.62 22.95 -0.28
C ASP A 73 -32.18 23.23 0.13
N GLY A 74 -31.27 22.65 -0.66
CA GLY A 74 -29.83 22.76 -0.49
C GLY A 74 -29.21 22.50 -1.84
N ASP A 75 -29.23 23.55 -2.66
CA ASP A 75 -28.63 23.65 -3.98
C ASP A 75 -27.09 23.56 -3.90
N ALA A 76 -26.59 22.44 -3.39
CA ALA A 76 -25.25 21.97 -3.69
C ALA A 76 -25.36 21.14 -4.95
N ALA A 77 -25.52 21.84 -6.07
CA ALA A 77 -25.22 21.30 -7.38
C ALA A 77 -23.77 20.77 -7.35
N HIS A 78 -23.63 19.49 -7.01
CA HIS A 78 -22.46 18.75 -7.43
C HIS A 78 -22.59 18.65 -8.94
N GLU A 79 -21.91 19.58 -9.60
CA GLU A 79 -21.64 19.52 -11.03
C GLU A 79 -20.91 18.20 -11.27
N HIS A 80 -21.67 17.17 -11.62
CA HIS A 80 -21.15 15.96 -12.22
C HIS A 80 -20.69 16.37 -13.61
N GLY A 81 -19.49 16.99 -13.66
CA GLY A 81 -18.83 17.39 -14.88
C GLY A 81 -18.93 16.25 -15.87
N ASP A 82 -19.53 16.56 -17.00
CA ASP A 82 -19.77 15.78 -18.21
C ASP A 82 -19.09 14.41 -18.11
N GLY A 83 -19.84 13.43 -17.58
CA GLY A 83 -19.32 12.13 -17.17
C GLY A 83 -18.89 11.29 -18.37
N GLU A 84 -17.77 11.65 -18.98
CA GLU A 84 -17.03 10.78 -19.85
C GLU A 84 -16.43 9.68 -18.96
N GLU A 85 -16.93 8.45 -19.14
CA GLU A 85 -16.37 7.25 -18.52
C GLU A 85 -14.84 7.32 -18.59
N PRO A 86 -14.14 7.27 -17.44
CA PRO A 86 -12.71 7.55 -17.41
C PRO A 86 -11.99 6.57 -18.32
N SER A 87 -11.44 7.09 -19.43
CA SER A 87 -10.78 6.27 -20.45
C SER A 87 -9.73 5.34 -19.82
N ALA A 88 -9.54 4.16 -20.40
CA ALA A 88 -8.56 3.20 -19.91
C ALA A 88 -7.15 3.82 -19.79
N ILE A 89 -6.83 4.78 -20.65
CA ILE A 89 -5.58 5.55 -20.60
C ILE A 89 -5.56 6.44 -19.35
N THR A 90 -6.62 7.22 -19.11
CA THR A 90 -6.75 8.08 -17.92
C THR A 90 -6.58 7.27 -16.63
N ARG A 91 -7.29 6.14 -16.52
CA ARG A 91 -7.19 5.25 -15.35
C ARG A 91 -5.76 4.75 -15.12
N ASN A 92 -5.13 4.21 -16.16
CA ASN A 92 -3.78 3.63 -16.05
C ASN A 92 -2.71 4.70 -15.79
N LEU A 93 -2.89 5.89 -16.35
CA LEU A 93 -2.00 7.02 -16.15
C LEU A 93 -2.02 7.45 -14.68
N TRP A 94 -3.20 7.70 -14.12
CA TRP A 94 -3.35 8.11 -12.72
C TRP A 94 -2.80 7.07 -11.75
N THR A 95 -3.08 5.79 -11.98
CA THR A 95 -2.51 4.70 -11.19
C THR A 95 -0.98 4.71 -11.22
N THR A 96 -0.39 4.89 -12.41
CA THR A 96 1.07 4.91 -12.58
C THR A 96 1.70 6.11 -11.86
N VAL A 97 1.10 7.30 -11.99
CA VAL A 97 1.55 8.51 -11.29
C VAL A 97 1.48 8.33 -9.77
N PHE A 98 0.38 7.76 -9.26
CA PHE A 98 0.19 7.53 -7.83
C PHE A 98 1.22 6.55 -7.28
N PHE A 99 1.53 5.46 -7.99
CA PHE A 99 2.62 4.58 -7.62
C PHE A 99 3.97 5.32 -7.58
N GLY A 100 4.24 6.18 -8.57
CA GLY A 100 5.46 6.98 -8.59
C GLY A 100 5.61 7.81 -7.33
N LEU A 101 4.55 8.55 -6.97
CA LEU A 101 4.54 9.39 -5.78
C LEU A 101 4.78 8.57 -4.50
N VAL A 102 4.04 7.48 -4.30
CA VAL A 102 4.11 6.67 -3.08
C VAL A 102 5.47 6.00 -2.91
N TYR A 103 6.01 5.36 -3.96
CA TYR A 103 7.28 4.63 -3.86
C TYR A 103 8.48 5.57 -3.77
N VAL A 104 8.46 6.71 -4.46
CA VAL A 104 9.49 7.74 -4.30
C VAL A 104 9.44 8.36 -2.91
N ALA A 105 8.25 8.70 -2.40
CA ALA A 105 8.09 9.21 -1.04
C ALA A 105 8.59 8.21 0.01
N TYR A 106 8.27 6.92 -0.16
CA TYR A 106 8.77 5.87 0.72
C TYR A 106 10.30 5.77 0.71
N ALA A 107 10.93 5.82 -0.47
CA ALA A 107 12.39 5.81 -0.59
C ALA A 107 13.03 7.02 0.13
N LEU A 108 12.42 8.20 0.03
CA LEU A 108 12.87 9.39 0.75
C LEU A 108 12.73 9.23 2.27
N ILE A 109 11.62 8.65 2.75
CA ILE A 109 11.41 8.37 4.18
C ILE A 109 12.49 7.41 4.71
N LEU A 110 12.81 6.34 3.97
CA LEU A 110 13.86 5.40 4.35
C LEU A 110 15.22 6.11 4.45
N VAL A 111 15.59 6.91 3.45
CA VAL A 111 16.87 7.65 3.44
C VAL A 111 16.93 8.70 4.55
N ALA A 112 15.82 9.36 4.87
CA ALA A 112 15.72 10.24 6.03
C ALA A 112 15.98 9.47 7.34
N GLY A 113 15.42 8.27 7.49
CA GLY A 113 15.68 7.38 8.62
C GLY A 113 17.16 6.98 8.77
N PHE A 114 17.85 6.69 7.66
CA PHE A 114 19.29 6.47 7.65
C PHE A 114 20.09 7.70 8.06
N GLY A 115 19.72 8.88 7.53
CA GLY A 115 20.34 10.15 7.91
C GLY A 115 20.24 10.41 9.42
N LEU A 116 19.08 10.16 10.00
CA LEU A 116 18.84 10.29 11.43
C LEU A 116 19.67 9.29 12.26
N ALA A 117 19.79 8.05 11.82
CA ALA A 117 20.59 7.03 12.51
C ALA A 117 22.11 7.34 12.52
N LEU A 118 22.62 7.98 11.46
CA LEU A 118 23.99 8.46 11.40
C LEU A 118 24.24 9.60 12.39
N VAL A 119 23.26 10.49 12.62
CA VAL A 119 23.34 11.55 13.64
C VAL A 119 23.41 10.96 15.05
N TYR A 120 22.71 9.85 15.30
CA TYR A 120 22.80 9.12 16.58
C TYR A 120 24.07 8.25 16.72
N GLY A 121 25.03 8.34 15.80
CA GLY A 121 26.32 7.65 15.89
C GLY A 121 26.30 6.14 15.62
N LYS A 122 25.22 5.61 15.03
CA LYS A 122 25.15 4.20 14.64
C LYS A 122 25.73 3.99 13.24
N THR A 123 26.76 3.15 13.15
CA THR A 123 27.31 2.68 11.88
C THR A 123 26.41 1.60 11.29
N ILE A 124 25.57 1.93 10.31
CA ILE A 124 24.70 0.94 9.65
C ILE A 124 25.46 0.31 8.48
N THR A 125 25.65 -1.00 8.52
CA THR A 125 26.23 -1.75 7.38
C THR A 125 25.14 -2.01 6.33
N ALA A 126 25.54 -2.19 5.06
CA ALA A 126 24.62 -2.48 3.96
C ALA A 126 23.71 -3.70 4.23
N ARG A 127 24.23 -4.71 4.96
CA ARG A 127 23.46 -5.90 5.34
C ARG A 127 22.38 -5.59 6.37
N GLU A 128 22.68 -4.74 7.35
CA GLU A 128 21.71 -4.31 8.36
C GLU A 128 20.64 -3.41 7.75
N GLY A 129 21.02 -2.54 6.82
CA GLY A 129 20.09 -1.74 6.03
C GLY A 129 19.13 -2.58 5.20
N LEU A 130 19.64 -3.62 4.51
CA LEU A 130 18.82 -4.55 3.74
C LEU A 130 17.87 -5.37 4.63
N LEU A 131 18.38 -5.88 5.77
CA LEU A 131 17.57 -6.60 6.74
C LEU A 131 16.51 -5.72 7.41
N TRP A 132 16.79 -4.42 7.55
CA TRP A 132 15.82 -3.45 8.02
C TRP A 132 14.72 -3.19 6.98
N GLY A 133 15.10 -2.99 5.71
CA GLY A 133 14.16 -2.80 4.60
C GLY A 133 13.27 -4.03 4.33
N ILE A 134 13.80 -5.24 4.47
CA ILE A 134 13.04 -6.49 4.28
C ILE A 134 12.26 -6.88 5.55
N GLY A 135 12.77 -6.54 6.74
CA GLY A 135 12.37 -7.20 8.00
C GLY A 135 11.58 -6.38 9.00
N GLY A 136 11.46 -5.05 8.86
CA GLY A 136 10.70 -4.18 9.77
C GLY A 136 11.25 -4.06 11.20
N LYS A 137 11.58 -5.15 11.90
CA LYS A 137 12.31 -5.19 13.18
C LYS A 137 12.97 -6.55 13.43
N ARG A 138 14.30 -6.59 13.54
CA ARG A 138 15.05 -7.58 14.36
C ARG A 138 16.20 -6.98 15.19
N ALA A 139 16.17 -5.67 15.46
CA ALA A 139 17.27 -4.99 16.18
C ALA A 139 17.35 -5.31 17.69
N GLY A 140 16.34 -5.96 18.29
CA GLY A 140 16.29 -6.18 19.74
C GLY A 140 17.25 -7.25 20.28
N GLN A 141 17.62 -8.27 19.50
CA GLN A 141 18.33 -9.43 20.05
C GLN A 141 19.86 -9.35 20.02
N PHE A 142 20.46 -8.59 19.10
CA PHE A 142 21.92 -8.59 18.96
C PHE A 142 22.64 -7.82 20.09
N GLY A 143 22.00 -6.81 20.68
CA GLY A 143 22.57 -6.04 21.80
C GLY A 143 22.53 -6.78 23.15
N CYS A 144 21.48 -7.57 23.42
CA CYS A 144 21.33 -8.29 24.69
C CYS A 144 22.27 -9.51 24.78
N LYS A 145 22.56 -10.16 23.64
CA LYS A 145 23.44 -11.33 23.59
C LYS A 145 24.92 -10.97 23.80
N ALA A 146 25.39 -9.83 23.27
CA ALA A 146 26.76 -9.36 23.47
C ALA A 146 27.01 -8.90 24.92
N ARG A 147 26.06 -8.17 25.53
CA ARG A 147 26.17 -7.70 26.93
C ARG A 147 26.16 -8.86 27.95
N ARG A 148 25.39 -9.92 27.69
CA ARG A 148 25.36 -11.11 28.56
C ARG A 148 26.69 -11.87 28.52
N ARG A 149 27.34 -11.98 27.34
CA ARG A 149 28.62 -12.68 27.20
C ARG A 149 29.75 -11.93 27.92
N ASP A 150 29.76 -10.61 27.80
CA ASP A 150 30.72 -9.74 28.48
C ASP A 150 30.56 -9.76 30.02
N LYS A 151 29.32 -9.84 30.54
CA LYS A 151 29.07 -10.03 31.98
C LYS A 151 29.53 -11.39 32.51
N LEU A 152 29.40 -12.45 31.70
CA LEU A 152 29.87 -13.80 32.06
C LEU A 152 31.41 -13.91 31.98
N GLU A 153 32.04 -13.27 30.99
CA GLU A 153 33.50 -13.25 30.86
C GLU A 153 34.18 -12.37 31.92
N ARG A 154 33.49 -11.37 32.50
CA ARG A 154 33.97 -10.58 33.65
C ARG A 154 33.71 -11.23 35.02
N GLY A 155 33.15 -12.44 35.08
CA GLY A 155 32.95 -13.15 36.35
C GLY A 155 31.96 -12.48 37.31
N GLU A 156 31.15 -11.53 36.84
CA GLU A 156 30.27 -10.73 37.69
C GLU A 156 28.88 -11.38 37.83
N ALA A 157 28.89 -12.64 38.24
CA ALA A 157 27.72 -13.47 38.45
C ALA A 157 27.87 -14.27 39.76
N ALA A 158 28.05 -13.56 40.88
CA ALA A 158 27.78 -14.09 42.21
C ALA A 158 27.75 -12.94 43.21
N ASP A 159 26.62 -12.25 43.33
CA ASP A 159 26.22 -11.75 44.64
C ASP A 159 24.69 -11.75 44.67
N ALA A 160 24.15 -12.87 45.18
CA ALA A 160 22.75 -12.97 45.56
C ALA A 160 22.70 -12.65 47.06
N PRO A 161 21.84 -11.73 47.52
CA PRO A 161 21.68 -11.53 48.95
C PRO A 161 21.01 -12.78 49.53
N GLU A 162 21.78 -13.54 50.32
CA GLU A 162 21.24 -14.33 51.40
C GLU A 162 20.82 -13.38 52.52
N GLN A 163 19.66 -13.65 53.11
CA GLN A 163 18.96 -13.00 54.24
C GLN A 163 17.87 -11.97 53.88
#